data_AF-A0A836U946-F1
#
_entry.id   AF-A0A836U946-F1
#
_cell.length_a   1.000
_cell.length_b   1.000
_cell.length_c   1.000
_cell.angle_alpha   90.00
_cell.angle_beta   90.00
_cell.angle_gamma   90.00
#
_symmetry.space_group_name_H-M   'P 1'
#
loop_
_entity.id
_entity.type
_entity.pdbx_description
1 polymer ?
#
loop_
_entity_poly.entity_id
_entity_poly.type
_entity_poly.pdbx_seq_one_letter_code
_entity_poly.pdbx_strand_id
1 'polypeptide(L)'
;MLERFKVPDADRVYVSEDKIRTATNAIFLKMGLPEEGARVSTDVLIMNDLRGVETHGVSNMLRSYVAGYGSGALNPTPNIKTL
;
A
#
# COMPACT_ATOMS: atom_id res chain seq x y z
N MET A 1 -6.18 16.34 10.16
CA MET A 1 -6.75 15.15 10.83
C MET A 1 -6.98 15.51 12.30
N LEU A 2 -8.13 15.17 12.90
CA LEU A 2 -8.38 15.44 14.33
C LEU A 2 -7.37 14.66 15.19
N GLU A 3 -6.93 15.21 16.32
CA GLU A 3 -5.93 14.58 17.20
C GLU A 3 -6.30 13.15 17.60
N ARG A 4 -7.58 12.86 17.84
CA ARG A 4 -8.08 11.52 18.19
C ARG A 4 -7.82 10.43 17.14
N PHE A 5 -7.47 10.81 15.91
CA PHE A 5 -7.21 9.86 14.82
C PHE A 5 -5.72 9.63 14.58
N LYS A 6 -4.84 10.36 15.26
CA LYS A 6 -3.40 10.11 15.19
C LYS A 6 -3.05 8.93 16.08
N VAL A 7 -2.07 8.13 15.66
CA VAL A 7 -1.47 7.11 16.52
C VAL A 7 -0.89 7.78 17.78
N PRO A 8 -1.19 7.28 19.00
CA PRO A 8 -0.59 7.76 20.23
C PRO A 8 0.94 7.72 20.16
N ASP A 9 1.62 8.71 20.74
CA ASP A 9 3.08 8.84 20.65
C ASP A 9 3.83 7.56 21.09
N ALA A 10 3.32 6.89 22.13
CA ALA A 10 3.90 5.64 22.64
C ALA A 10 3.80 4.45 21.67
N ASP A 11 2.85 4.50 20.73
CA ASP A 11 2.58 3.42 19.76
C ASP A 11 3.17 3.74 18.37
N ARG A 12 3.80 4.91 18.19
CA ARG A 12 4.37 5.30 16.90
C ARG A 12 5.66 4.55 16.62
N VAL A 13 5.68 3.87 15.48
CA VAL A 13 6.89 3.28 14.90
C VAL A 13 7.29 4.08 13.67
N TYR A 14 8.46 4.71 13.74
CA TYR A 14 9.02 5.44 12.61
C TYR A 14 9.81 4.49 11.71
N VAL A 15 9.49 4.51 10.43
CA VAL A 15 10.14 3.71 9.39
C VAL A 15 10.65 4.66 8.31
N SER A 16 11.86 4.41 7.81
CA SER A 16 12.40 5.22 6.71
C SER A 16 11.64 4.93 5.42
N GLU A 17 11.38 5.97 4.63
CA GLU A 17 10.57 5.88 3.40
C GLU A 17 11.14 4.85 2.42
N ASP A 18 12.45 4.86 2.21
CA ASP A 18 13.18 3.96 1.32
C ASP A 18 12.95 2.48 1.67
N LYS A 19 12.98 2.15 2.97
CA LYS A 19 12.79 0.78 3.47
C LYS A 19 11.35 0.32 3.30
N ILE A 20 10.37 1.15 3.69
CA ILE A 20 8.96 0.77 3.57
C ILE A 20 8.55 0.67 2.10
N ARG A 21 9.02 1.58 1.24
CA ARG A 21 8.82 1.53 -0.21
C ARG A 21 9.37 0.25 -0.81
N THR A 22 10.60 -0.12 -0.47
CA THR A 22 11.23 -1.35 -0.96
C THR A 22 10.41 -2.59 -0.56
N ALA A 23 9.99 -2.66 0.70
CA ALA A 23 9.19 -3.78 1.21
C ALA A 23 7.79 -3.84 0.55
N THR A 24 7.08 -2.72 0.46
CA THR A 24 5.75 -2.65 -0.16
C THR A 24 5.80 -3.01 -1.63
N ASN A 25 6.81 -2.53 -2.38
CA ASN A 25 6.97 -2.87 -3.79
C ASN A 25 7.26 -4.37 -3.99
N ALA A 26 8.14 -4.95 -3.17
CA ALA A 26 8.43 -6.38 -3.20
C ALA A 26 7.18 -7.24 -2.92
N ILE A 27 6.30 -6.78 -2.02
CA ILE A 27 5.03 -7.45 -1.73
C ILE A 27 4.12 -7.42 -2.97
N PHE A 28 3.94 -6.27 -3.63
CA PHE A 28 3.13 -6.20 -4.84
C PHE A 28 3.68 -7.03 -6.00
N LEU A 29 5.00 -7.03 -6.20
CA LEU A 29 5.65 -7.94 -7.16
C LEU A 29 5.35 -9.41 -6.84
N LYS A 30 5.40 -9.78 -5.55
CA LYS A 30 5.07 -11.14 -5.11
C LYS A 30 3.61 -11.52 -5.34
N MET A 31 2.69 -10.54 -5.33
CA MET A 31 1.28 -10.74 -5.68
C MET A 31 1.05 -10.91 -7.19
N GLY A 32 2.09 -10.79 -8.02
CA GLY A 32 2.04 -11.03 -9.45
C GLY A 32 1.80 -9.78 -10.29
N LEU A 33 1.87 -8.58 -9.71
CA LEU A 33 1.79 -7.33 -10.47
C LEU A 33 3.03 -7.18 -11.35
N PRO A 34 2.89 -6.63 -12.58
CA PRO A 34 4.03 -6.21 -13.37
C PRO A 34 4.78 -5.07 -12.65
N GLU A 35 6.05 -4.87 -12.99
CA GLU A 35 6.94 -3.92 -12.31
C GLU A 35 6.33 -2.50 -12.19
N GLU A 36 5.79 -1.98 -13.29
CA GLU A 36 5.15 -0.66 -13.29
C GLU A 36 3.89 -0.62 -12.41
N GLY A 37 3.09 -1.70 -12.41
CA GLY A 37 1.92 -1.82 -11.55
C GLY A 37 2.29 -1.83 -10.07
N ALA A 38 3.30 -2.63 -9.70
CA ALA A 38 3.80 -2.69 -8.34
C ALA A 38 4.38 -1.34 -7.87
N ARG A 39 5.10 -0.64 -8.75
CA ARG A 39 5.66 0.68 -8.49
C ARG A 39 4.57 1.70 -8.21
N VAL A 40 3.57 1.80 -9.10
CA VAL A 40 2.46 2.75 -8.95
C VAL A 40 1.60 2.44 -7.71
N SER A 41 1.28 1.16 -7.47
CA SER A 41 0.55 0.78 -6.25
C SER A 41 1.31 1.13 -4.97
N THR A 42 2.64 0.96 -4.97
CA THR A 42 3.50 1.38 -3.87
C THR A 42 3.48 2.90 -3.70
N ASP A 43 3.64 3.66 -4.78
CA ASP A 43 3.64 5.13 -4.76
C ASP A 43 2.39 5.68 -4.09
N VAL A 44 1.21 5.14 -4.42
CA VAL A 44 -0.07 5.59 -3.85
C VAL A 44 -0.12 5.39 -2.34
N LEU A 45 0.28 4.21 -1.85
CA LEU A 45 0.26 3.93 -0.41
C LEU A 45 1.27 4.80 0.36
N ILE A 46 2.50 4.92 -0.16
CA ILE A 46 3.54 5.74 0.47
C ILE A 46 3.15 7.22 0.47
N MET A 47 2.60 7.73 -0.62
CA MET A 47 2.12 9.12 -0.71
C MET A 47 1.04 9.40 0.35
N ASN A 48 0.16 8.43 0.62
CA ASN A 48 -0.84 8.57 1.67
C ASN A 48 -0.21 8.62 3.07
N ASP A 49 0.77 7.76 3.36
CA ASP A 49 1.50 7.79 4.63
C ASP A 49 2.23 9.13 4.84
N LEU A 50 2.97 9.61 3.82
CA LEU A 50 3.72 10.87 3.90
C LEU A 50 2.83 12.10 4.07
N ARG A 51 1.57 12.05 3.60
CA ARG A 51 0.59 13.13 3.75
C ARG A 51 -0.23 13.01 5.04
N GLY A 52 0.04 12.00 5.87
CA GLY A 52 -0.70 11.73 7.09
C GLY A 52 -2.13 11.24 6.83
N VAL A 53 -2.39 10.58 5.70
CA VAL A 53 -3.67 9.93 5.36
C VAL A 53 -3.59 8.45 5.74
N GLU A 54 -3.45 8.19 7.04
CA GLU A 54 -3.14 6.86 7.59
C GLU A 54 -4.18 5.78 7.22
N THR A 55 -5.44 6.17 7.03
CA THR A 55 -6.51 5.24 6.62
C THR A 55 -6.29 4.62 5.24
N HIS A 56 -5.47 5.24 4.38
CA HIS A 56 -5.20 4.76 3.01
C HIS A 56 -3.72 4.45 2.77
N GLY A 57 -2.90 4.45 3.81
CA GLY A 57 -1.47 4.14 3.75
C GLY A 57 -1.16 2.65 3.87
N VAL A 58 0.14 2.33 4.00
CA VAL A 58 0.63 0.95 4.05
C VAL A 58 0.06 0.20 5.25
N SER A 59 0.09 0.81 6.43
CA SER A 59 -0.30 0.17 7.70
C SER A 59 -1.77 -0.27 7.74
N ASN A 60 -2.66 0.37 6.97
CA ASN A 60 -4.08 0.03 6.96
C ASN A 60 -4.52 -0.74 5.71
N MET A 61 -4.08 -0.32 4.51
CA MET A 61 -4.63 -0.84 3.25
C MET A 61 -3.84 -1.99 2.64
N LEU A 62 -2.52 -2.09 2.88
CA LEU A 62 -1.70 -3.11 2.21
C LEU A 62 -2.22 -4.54 2.47
N ARG A 63 -2.64 -4.84 3.71
CA ARG A 63 -3.21 -6.14 4.09
C ARG A 63 -4.44 -6.53 3.25
N SER A 64 -5.27 -5.55 2.90
CA SER A 64 -6.51 -5.76 2.15
C SER A 64 -6.19 -6.10 0.69
N TYR A 65 -5.21 -5.43 0.09
CA TYR A 65 -4.75 -5.75 -1.26
C TYR A 65 -4.10 -7.13 -1.32
N VAL A 66 -3.23 -7.47 -0.36
CA VAL A 66 -2.61 -8.80 -0.27
C VAL A 66 -3.68 -9.89 -0.14
N ALA A 67 -4.70 -9.70 0.71
CA ALA A 67 -5.81 -10.64 0.84
C ALA A 67 -6.65 -10.73 -0.46
N GLY A 68 -6.88 -9.62 -1.14
CA GLY A 68 -7.62 -9.58 -2.41
C GLY A 68 -6.89 -10.32 -3.53
N TYR A 69 -5.57 -10.16 -3.66
CA TYR A 69 -4.78 -10.92 -4.62
C TYR A 69 -4.67 -12.40 -4.22
N GLY A 70 -4.42 -12.69 -2.94
CA GLY A 70 -4.32 -14.06 -2.45
C GLY A 70 -5.60 -14.88 -2.58
N SER A 71 -6.77 -14.24 -2.53
CA SER A 71 -8.07 -14.88 -2.75
C SER A 71 -8.51 -14.93 -4.22
N GLY A 72 -7.78 -14.27 -5.12
CA GLY A 72 -8.17 -14.14 -6.54
C GLY A 72 -9.30 -13.14 -6.81
N ALA A 73 -9.77 -12.41 -5.78
CA ALA A 73 -10.77 -11.35 -5.94
C ALA A 73 -10.22 -10.15 -6.73
N LEU A 74 -8.91 -9.93 -6.67
CA LEU A 74 -8.21 -8.92 -7.47
C LEU A 74 -7.38 -9.61 -8.57
N ASN A 75 -7.52 -9.14 -9.81
CA ASN A 75 -6.68 -9.56 -10.91
C ASN A 75 -5.39 -8.72 -10.93
N PRO A 76 -4.20 -9.32 -10.73
CA PRO A 76 -2.93 -8.60 -10.76
C PRO A 76 -2.50 -8.16 -12.17
N THR A 77 -3.06 -8.79 -13.21
CA THR A 77 -2.75 -8.53 -14.62
C THR A 77 -4.04 -8.36 -15.44
N PRO A 78 -4.84 -7.32 -15.17
CA PRO A 78 -6.09 -7.11 -15.88
C PRO A 78 -5.83 -6.68 -17.33
N ASN A 79 -6.64 -7.19 -18.25
CA ASN A 79 -6.70 -6.67 -19.61
C ASN A 79 -7.73 -5.53 -19.67
N ILE A 80 -7.26 -4.30 -19.45
CA ILE A 80 -8.10 -3.10 -19.41
C ILE A 80 -8.60 -2.79 -20.83
N LYS A 81 -9.93 -2.63 -20.97
CA LYS A 81 -10.59 -2.31 -22.25
C LYS A 81 -11.57 -1.16 -22.05
N THR A 82 -11.75 -0.35 -23.08
CA THR A 82 -12.87 0.59 -23.19
C THR A 82 -14.11 -0.17 -23.65
N LEU A 83 -15.29 0.29 -23.22
CA LEU A 83 -16.58 -0.21 -23.71
C LEU A 83 -16.96 0.44 -25.03
#